data_AF-A0A2P8D7X2-F1
#
_entry.id   AF-A0A2P8D7X2-F1
#
_cell.length_a   1.000
_cell.length_b   1.000
_cell.length_c   1.000
_cell.angle_alpha   90.00
_cell.angle_beta   90.00
_cell.angle_gamma   90.00
#
_symmetry.space_group_name_H-M   'P 1'
#
loop_
_entity.id
_entity.type
_entity.pdbx_description
1 polymer ?
#
loop_
_entity_poly.entity_id
_entity_poly.type
_entity_poly.pdbx_seq_one_letter_code
_entity_poly.pdbx_strand_id
1 'polypeptide(L)' 'MSADAQHSKEPNRCCDADVIRTTVQLALSFIGQGLMTEEQALKYFNLKKEAFDHFKAELTRS' A
#
# COMPACT_ATOMS: atom_id res chain seq x y z
N MET A 1 8.59 18.87 38.24
CA MET A 1 8.83 19.33 36.86
C MET A 1 9.15 18.07 36.06
N SER A 2 8.16 17.32 35.59
CA SER A 2 7.38 17.45 34.34
C SER A 2 8.17 17.12 33.07
N ALA A 3 7.90 15.91 32.56
CA ALA A 3 7.85 15.48 31.15
C ALA A 3 9.10 15.66 30.27
N ASP A 4 9.97 14.65 30.25
CA ASP A 4 10.74 14.32 29.06
C ASP A 4 10.18 13.00 28.49
N ALA A 5 9.14 13.16 27.67
CA ALA A 5 8.68 12.09 26.80
C ALA A 5 9.79 11.82 25.79
N GLN A 6 10.60 10.79 26.03
CA GLN A 6 11.50 10.23 25.05
C GLN A 6 10.66 9.78 23.85
N HIS A 7 10.57 10.65 22.85
CA HIS A 7 9.94 10.38 21.58
C HIS A 7 10.81 9.33 20.88
N SER A 8 10.47 8.05 21.07
CA SER A 8 11.07 6.92 20.39
C SER A 8 11.03 7.18 18.88
N LYS A 9 12.17 7.56 18.30
CA LYS A 9 12.41 7.49 16.87
C LYS A 9 12.64 6.02 16.50
N GLU A 10 11.63 5.19 16.69
CA GLU A 10 11.61 3.92 15.98
C GLU A 10 11.30 4.26 14.52
N PRO A 11 12.16 3.91 13.54
CA PRO A 11 11.75 3.94 12.16
C PRO A 11 10.62 2.93 12.04
N ASN A 12 9.40 3.44 11.93
CA ASN A 12 8.16 2.68 11.83
C ASN A 12 8.10 1.91 10.50
N ARG A 13 9.03 0.96 10.30
CA ARG A 13 9.19 0.10 9.12
C ARG A 13 8.08 -0.94 9.01
N CYS A 14 7.26 -1.11 10.05
CA CYS A 14 6.11 -2.02 10.02
C CYS A 14 4.91 -1.43 9.26
N CYS A 15 4.88 -0.12 8.99
CA CYS A 15 3.71 0.50 8.34
C CYS A 15 3.77 0.53 6.81
N ASP A 16 4.96 0.49 6.19
CA ASP A 16 5.05 0.72 4.74
C ASP A 16 4.48 -0.44 3.91
N ALA A 17 4.74 -1.69 4.29
CA ALA A 17 4.27 -2.87 3.54
C ALA A 17 2.76 -3.06 3.64
N ASP A 18 2.17 -2.90 4.83
CA ASP A 18 0.72 -3.01 5.02
C ASP A 18 -0.04 -1.86 4.34
N VAL A 19 0.54 -0.64 4.32
CA VAL A 19 -0.01 0.48 3.55
C VAL A 19 0.02 0.18 2.06
N ILE A 20 1.14 -0.34 1.52
CA ILE A 20 1.23 -0.69 0.10
C ILE A 20 0.23 -1.81 -0.23
N ARG A 21 0.12 -2.85 0.59
CA ARG A 21 -0.85 -3.94 0.40
C ARG A 21 -2.28 -3.41 0.35
N THR A 22 -2.67 -2.56 1.30
CA THR A 22 -4.01 -1.95 1.36
C THR A 22 -4.26 -1.08 0.12
N THR A 23 -3.27 -0.32 -0.30
CA THR A 23 -3.33 0.50 -1.52
C THR A 23 -3.52 -0.36 -2.77
N VAL A 24 -2.82 -1.49 -2.87
CA VAL A 24 -2.98 -2.46 -3.98
C VAL A 24 -4.38 -3.10 -3.97
N GLN A 25 -4.92 -3.45 -2.79
CA GLN A 25 -6.29 -3.97 -2.68
C GLN A 25 -7.35 -2.96 -3.13
N LEU A 26 -7.19 -1.69 -2.74
CA LEU A 26 -8.03 -0.60 -3.22
C LEU A 26 -7.94 -0.50 -4.74
N ALA A 27 -6.72 -0.37 -5.28
CA ALA A 27 -6.47 -0.31 -6.72
C ALA A 27 -7.15 -1.46 -7.49
N LEU A 28 -7.00 -2.70 -7.02
CA LEU A 28 -7.65 -3.87 -7.61
C LEU A 28 -9.18 -3.80 -7.55
N SER A 29 -9.75 -3.25 -6.48
CA SER A 29 -11.20 -3.04 -6.36
C SER A 29 -11.72 -2.05 -7.40
N PHE A 30 -11.02 -0.93 -7.61
CA PHE A 30 -11.38 0.03 -8.66
C PHE A 30 -11.26 -0.57 -10.06
N ILE A 31 -10.21 -1.37 -10.31
CA ILE A 31 -10.03 -2.09 -11.58
C ILE A 31 -11.15 -3.11 -11.80
N GLY A 32 -11.48 -3.92 -10.79
CA GLY A 32 -12.54 -4.93 -10.85
C GLY A 32 -13.94 -4.33 -11.07
N GLN A 33 -14.16 -3.10 -10.61
CA GLN A 33 -15.39 -2.34 -10.87
C GLN A 33 -15.40 -1.62 -12.24
N GLY A 34 -14.30 -1.69 -13.00
CA GLY A 34 -14.17 -0.99 -14.29
C GLY A 34 -14.04 0.53 -14.17
N LEU A 35 -13.71 1.05 -12.97
CA LEU A 35 -13.57 2.49 -12.72
C LEU A 35 -12.24 3.04 -13.25
N MET A 36 -11.22 2.20 -13.36
CA MET A 36 -9.91 2.56 -13.90
C MET A 36 -9.17 1.34 -14.45
N THR A 37 -8.21 1.58 -15.34
CA THR A 37 -7.28 0.53 -15.82
C THR A 37 -6.13 0.33 -14.83
N GLU A 38 -5.39 -0.78 -14.99
CA GLU A 38 -4.19 -1.05 -14.18
C GLU A 38 -3.17 0.10 -14.27
N GLU A 39 -2.89 0.61 -15.47
CA GLU A 39 -1.98 1.75 -15.66
C GLU A 39 -2.45 3.03 -14.97
N GLN A 40 -3.77 3.28 -14.97
CA GLN A 40 -4.35 4.42 -14.26
C GLN A 40 -4.22 4.26 -12.76
N ALA A 41 -4.46 3.07 -12.22
CA ALA A 41 -4.32 2.78 -10.81
C ALA A 41 -2.86 2.95 -10.34
N LEU A 42 -1.89 2.43 -11.10
CA LEU A 42 -0.46 2.59 -10.79
C LEU A 42 -0.05 4.07 -10.68
N LYS A 43 -0.54 4.91 -11.61
CA LYS A 43 -0.28 6.35 -11.59
C LYS A 43 -1.01 7.06 -10.46
N TYR A 44 -2.31 6.77 -10.26
CA TYR A 44 -3.16 7.43 -9.26
C TYR A 44 -2.70 7.14 -7.84
N PHE A 45 -2.41 5.88 -7.54
CA PHE A 45 -1.95 5.43 -6.22
C PHE A 45 -0.43 5.57 -6.03
N ASN A 46 0.29 6.10 -7.03
CA ASN A 46 1.74 6.22 -7.04
C ASN A 46 2.45 4.90 -6.68
N LEU A 47 1.97 3.79 -7.25
CA LEU A 47 2.48 2.45 -7.00
C LEU A 47 3.52 2.06 -8.05
N LYS A 48 4.61 1.45 -7.59
CA LYS A 48 5.54 0.77 -8.50
C LYS A 48 4.88 -0.51 -9.00
N LYS A 49 5.02 -0.78 -10.30
CA LYS A 49 4.49 -1.99 -10.94
C LYS A 49 4.95 -3.27 -10.23
N GLU A 50 6.21 -3.32 -9.80
CA GLU A 50 6.78 -4.47 -9.07
C GLU A 50 6.04 -4.75 -7.75
N ALA A 51 5.74 -3.70 -6.97
CA ALA A 51 5.00 -3.85 -5.71
C ALA A 51 3.56 -4.26 -5.96
N PHE A 52 2.92 -3.65 -6.97
CA PHE A 52 1.56 -4.00 -7.37
C PHE A 52 1.45 -5.47 -7.81
N ASP A 53 2.35 -5.93 -8.68
CA ASP A 53 2.38 -7.31 -9.18
C ASP A 53 2.63 -8.31 -8.03
N HIS A 54 3.55 -7.99 -7.12
CA HIS A 54 3.86 -8.82 -5.96
C HIS A 54 2.63 -9.04 -5.08
N PHE A 55 1.99 -7.95 -4.64
CA PHE A 55 0.81 -8.03 -3.78
C PHE A 55 -0.43 -8.56 -4.52
N LYS A 56 -0.59 -8.29 -5.81
CA LYS A 56 -1.64 -8.88 -6.65
C LYS A 56 -1.49 -10.41 -6.70
N ALA A 57 -0.27 -10.91 -6.90
CA ALA A 57 0.01 -12.35 -6.89
C ALA A 57 -0.23 -12.99 -5.52
N GLU A 58 0.11 -12.31 -4.42
CA GLU A 58 -0.22 -12.76 -3.06
C GLU A 58 -1.73 -12.87 -2.83
N LEU A 59 -2.50 -11.84 -3.23
CA LEU A 59 -3.95 -11.79 -3.05
C LEU A 59 -4.70 -12.82 -3.90
N THR A 60 -4.15 -13.21 -5.05
CA THR A 60 -4.75 -14.22 -5.93
C THR A 60 -4.52 -15.65 -5.39
N ARG A 61 -3.57 -15.84 -4.48
CA ARG A 61 -3.20 -17.14 -3.89
C ARG A 61 -3.85 -17.42 -2.53
N SER A 62 -4.52 -16.43 -1.94
CA SER A 62 -5.31 -16.57 -0.70
C SER A 62 -6.76 -16.84 -1.03
#